data_AF-A0A6G1WS05-F1
#
_entry.id   AF-A0A6G1WS05-F1
#
_cell.length_a   1.000
_cell.length_b   1.000
_cell.length_c   1.000
_cell.angle_alpha   90.00
_cell.angle_beta   90.00
_cell.angle_gamma   90.00
#
_symmetry.space_group_name_H-M   'P 1'
#
loop_
_entity.id
_entity.type
_entity.pdbx_description
1 polymer ?
#
loop_
_entity_poly.entity_id
_entity_poly.type
_entity_poly.pdbx_seq_one_letter_code
_entity_poly.pdbx_strand_id
1 'polypeptide(L)'
;PMHISGLRGMPRRVYTYPAEMGWDTLNLISTLGASLFVVSFLVFIYNVAASARGGDVAGDNPWDASTLEWATTSPPPPHNFDRIPFVTSREPLWAERETLPVVTGLAVDKREVVITTTTEALPDLKESSPDPTVWPFVSAIVVGVIFIASIFTPWAVAWGAPAAALGLTAWFWPKSMEEDT
;
A
#
# COMPACT_ATOMS: atom_id res chain seq x y z
N PRO A 1 -8.62 -15.40 -27.70
CA PRO A 1 -7.73 -16.37 -28.39
C PRO A 1 -7.17 -17.47 -27.49
N MET A 2 -6.59 -17.13 -26.32
CA MET A 2 -5.99 -18.13 -25.41
C MET A 2 -6.97 -19.16 -24.85
N HIS A 3 -8.22 -18.78 -24.57
CA HIS A 3 -9.26 -19.75 -24.18
C HIS A 3 -9.52 -20.78 -25.29
N ILE A 4 -9.56 -20.34 -26.54
CA ILE A 4 -9.82 -21.20 -27.70
C ILE A 4 -8.62 -22.10 -27.98
N SER A 5 -7.39 -21.57 -27.93
CA SER A 5 -6.19 -22.38 -28.15
C SER A 5 -6.00 -23.42 -27.03
N GLY A 6 -6.32 -23.07 -25.78
CA GLY A 6 -6.34 -24.03 -24.66
C GLY A 6 -7.35 -25.16 -24.86
N LEU A 7 -8.57 -24.85 -25.32
CA LEU A 7 -9.58 -25.87 -25.67
C LEU A 7 -9.15 -26.75 -26.86
N ARG A 8 -8.31 -26.23 -27.76
CA ARG A 8 -7.69 -26.99 -28.85
C ARG A 8 -6.45 -27.79 -28.42
N GLY A 9 -6.20 -27.91 -27.12
CA GLY A 9 -5.13 -28.75 -26.58
C GLY A 9 -3.74 -28.10 -26.57
N MET A 10 -3.64 -26.77 -26.71
CA MET A 10 -2.36 -26.07 -26.64
C MET A 10 -1.76 -26.15 -25.21
N PRO A 11 -0.63 -26.84 -24.99
CA PRO A 11 -0.02 -26.96 -23.67
C PRO A 11 0.65 -25.65 -23.23
N ARG A 12 0.61 -25.33 -21.93
CA ARG A 12 1.30 -24.16 -21.36
C ARG A 12 2.81 -24.39 -21.20
N ARG A 13 3.58 -23.30 -21.09
CA ARG A 13 5.04 -23.30 -20.85
C ARG A 13 5.86 -23.97 -21.98
N VAL A 14 5.39 -23.86 -23.21
CA VAL A 14 6.13 -24.29 -24.41
C VAL A 14 6.55 -23.03 -25.18
N TYR A 15 7.83 -22.95 -25.55
CA TYR A 15 8.40 -21.76 -26.16
C TYR A 15 8.19 -21.68 -27.68
N THR A 16 8.00 -22.82 -28.35
CA THR A 16 7.75 -22.89 -29.79
C THR A 16 6.78 -24.03 -30.12
N TYR A 17 5.96 -23.83 -31.15
CA TYR A 17 5.04 -24.85 -31.65
C TYR A 17 5.39 -25.14 -33.11
N PRO A 18 5.33 -26.41 -33.56
CA PRO A 18 5.44 -26.73 -34.97
C PRO A 18 4.38 -26.03 -35.80
N ALA A 19 4.73 -25.67 -37.04
CA ALA A 19 3.76 -25.21 -38.03
C ALA A 19 2.70 -26.31 -38.26
N GLU A 20 1.49 -25.92 -38.67
CA GLU A 20 0.34 -26.81 -38.98
C GLU A 20 -0.48 -27.32 -37.79
N MET A 21 -0.15 -26.94 -36.55
CA MET A 21 -0.96 -27.28 -35.36
C MET A 21 -2.28 -26.49 -35.27
N GLY A 22 -2.54 -25.54 -36.19
CA GLY A 22 -3.76 -24.74 -36.23
C GLY A 22 -3.87 -23.68 -35.12
N TRP A 23 -2.76 -23.37 -34.45
CA TRP A 23 -2.67 -22.38 -33.37
C TRP A 23 -2.01 -21.06 -33.79
N ASP A 24 -1.37 -21.01 -34.96
CA ASP A 24 -0.57 -19.87 -35.41
C ASP A 24 -1.35 -18.56 -35.41
N THR A 25 -2.53 -18.53 -36.02
CA THR A 25 -3.39 -17.34 -36.05
C THR A 25 -3.84 -16.93 -34.64
N LEU A 26 -4.17 -17.89 -33.77
CA LEU A 26 -4.61 -17.59 -32.41
C LEU A 26 -3.47 -17.01 -31.57
N ASN A 27 -2.26 -17.53 -31.73
CA ASN A 27 -1.05 -17.02 -31.08
C ASN A 27 -0.64 -15.65 -31.62
N LEU A 28 -0.77 -15.42 -32.93
CA LEU A 28 -0.54 -14.12 -33.55
C LEU A 28 -1.50 -13.06 -32.98
N ILE A 29 -2.80 -13.36 -32.90
CA ILE A 29 -3.78 -12.44 -32.31
C ILE A 29 -3.46 -12.16 -30.84
N SER A 30 -3.10 -13.20 -30.06
CA SER A 30 -2.65 -13.02 -28.67
C SER A 30 -1.43 -12.11 -28.57
N THR A 31 -0.47 -12.25 -29.48
CA THR A 31 0.75 -11.42 -29.53
C THR A 31 0.44 -9.98 -29.89
N LEU A 32 -0.44 -9.73 -30.86
CA LEU A 32 -0.90 -8.39 -31.19
C LEU A 32 -1.62 -7.73 -30.00
N GLY A 33 -2.44 -8.49 -29.26
CA GLY A 33 -3.06 -8.01 -28.02
C GLY A 33 -2.01 -7.63 -26.96
N ALA A 34 -0.98 -8.45 -26.77
CA ALA A 34 0.12 -8.15 -25.86
C ALA A 34 0.89 -6.89 -26.29
N SER A 35 1.15 -6.72 -27.59
CA SER A 35 1.78 -5.49 -28.13
C SER A 35 0.91 -4.26 -27.89
N LEU A 36 -0.42 -4.37 -28.03
CA LEU A 36 -1.35 -3.28 -27.72
C LEU A 36 -1.31 -2.91 -26.23
N PHE A 37 -1.18 -3.89 -25.32
CA PHE A 37 -1.00 -3.61 -23.90
C PHE A 37 0.28 -2.81 -23.61
N VAL A 38 1.38 -3.11 -24.31
CA VAL A 38 2.62 -2.32 -24.18
C VAL A 38 2.37 -0.87 -24.58
N VAL A 39 1.70 -0.62 -25.70
CA VAL A 39 1.36 0.73 -26.15
C VAL A 39 0.45 1.45 -25.13
N SER A 40 -0.57 0.76 -24.61
CA SER A 40 -1.46 1.30 -23.57
C SER A 40 -0.70 1.68 -22.31
N PHE A 41 0.26 0.84 -21.88
CA PHE A 41 1.09 1.12 -20.72
C PHE A 41 2.00 2.34 -20.92
N LEU A 42 2.52 2.56 -22.14
CA LEU A 42 3.27 3.77 -22.47
C LEU A 42 2.41 5.04 -22.38
N VAL A 43 1.15 4.97 -22.84
CA VAL A 43 0.19 6.09 -22.69
C VAL A 43 -0.10 6.35 -21.21
N PHE A 44 -0.26 5.30 -20.40
CA PHE A 44 -0.42 5.44 -18.95
C PHE A 44 0.79 6.13 -18.30
N ILE A 45 2.02 5.71 -18.60
CA ILE A 45 3.25 6.36 -18.08
C ILE A 45 3.29 7.82 -18.50
N TYR A 46 2.95 8.12 -19.77
CA TYR A 46 2.90 9.49 -20.26
C TYR A 46 1.92 10.34 -19.44
N ASN A 47 0.70 9.85 -19.19
CA ASN A 47 -0.30 10.56 -18.39
C ASN A 47 0.17 10.82 -16.95
N VAL A 48 0.79 9.82 -16.31
CA VAL A 48 1.38 9.98 -14.97
C VAL A 48 2.47 11.06 -14.97
N ALA A 49 3.40 11.00 -15.94
CA ALA A 49 4.49 11.96 -16.04
C ALA A 49 4.02 13.38 -16.38
N ALA A 50 3.01 13.51 -17.24
CA ALA A 50 2.41 14.80 -17.59
C ALA A 50 1.67 15.41 -16.40
N SER A 51 0.84 14.63 -15.71
CA SER A 51 0.11 15.07 -14.51
C SER A 51 1.05 15.50 -13.39
N ALA A 52 2.11 14.73 -13.12
CA ALA A 52 3.08 15.05 -12.08
C ALA A 52 3.90 16.32 -12.35
N ARG A 53 4.07 16.73 -13.62
CA ARG A 53 4.89 17.90 -14.01
C ARG A 53 4.11 19.20 -14.14
N GLY A 54 2.83 19.14 -14.46
CA GLY A 54 2.05 20.35 -14.75
C GLY A 54 0.55 20.14 -14.83
N GLY A 55 0.01 19.11 -14.16
CA GLY A 55 -1.43 19.00 -13.96
C GLY A 55 -1.95 20.05 -12.98
N ASP A 56 -3.23 20.41 -13.11
CA ASP A 56 -3.90 21.27 -12.15
C ASP A 56 -3.92 20.63 -10.76
N VAL A 57 -3.84 21.45 -9.72
CA VAL A 57 -3.90 20.99 -8.33
C VAL A 57 -5.30 20.43 -8.08
N ALA A 58 -5.37 19.19 -7.59
CA ALA A 58 -6.63 18.57 -7.21
C ALA A 58 -7.23 19.29 -5.99
N GLY A 59 -8.53 19.59 -6.03
CA GLY A 59 -9.27 19.98 -4.83
C GLY A 59 -9.49 18.78 -3.90
N ASP A 60 -10.10 19.03 -2.75
CA ASP A 60 -10.28 18.02 -1.69
C ASP A 60 -11.21 16.88 -2.10
N ASN A 61 -12.32 17.19 -2.79
CA ASN A 61 -13.28 16.20 -3.29
C ASN A 61 -13.67 16.48 -4.76
N PRO A 62 -12.80 16.16 -5.74
CA PRO A 62 -13.05 16.43 -7.15
C PRO A 62 -14.18 15.57 -7.74
N TRP A 63 -14.61 14.50 -7.05
CA TRP A 63 -15.59 13.53 -7.54
C TRP A 63 -16.93 13.53 -6.80
N ASP A 64 -17.11 14.42 -5.82
CA ASP A 64 -18.25 14.40 -4.88
C ASP A 64 -18.47 13.01 -4.26
N ALA A 65 -17.38 12.34 -3.87
CA ALA A 65 -17.41 11.01 -3.28
C ALA A 65 -17.84 11.06 -1.80
N SER A 66 -18.34 9.94 -1.29
CA SER A 66 -19.07 9.87 -0.02
C SER A 66 -18.22 9.50 1.20
N THR A 67 -17.00 9.05 0.97
CA THR A 67 -16.11 8.41 1.95
C THR A 67 -15.09 9.39 2.53
N LEU A 68 -14.56 9.09 3.72
CA LEU A 68 -13.76 10.05 4.50
C LEU A 68 -12.44 10.47 3.85
N GLU A 69 -11.87 9.69 2.93
CA GLU A 69 -10.65 10.10 2.23
C GLU A 69 -10.83 11.38 1.40
N TRP A 70 -12.08 11.76 1.10
CA TRP A 70 -12.42 13.01 0.41
C TRP A 70 -12.84 14.14 1.36
N ALA A 71 -12.70 13.93 2.67
CA ALA A 71 -12.98 14.91 3.72
C ALA A 71 -11.71 15.66 4.20
N THR A 72 -10.56 15.38 3.59
CA THR A 72 -9.25 15.96 3.92
C THR A 72 -8.68 16.70 2.71
N THR A 73 -7.58 17.44 2.92
CA THR A 73 -6.93 18.20 1.85
C THR A 73 -6.32 17.27 0.80
N SER A 74 -6.09 17.80 -0.40
CA SER A 74 -5.33 17.09 -1.45
C SER A 74 -3.97 17.77 -1.73
N PRO A 75 -2.83 17.18 -1.33
CA PRO A 75 -2.66 15.90 -0.63
C PRO A 75 -3.07 15.95 0.85
N PRO A 76 -3.39 14.80 1.46
CA PRO A 76 -3.72 14.74 2.88
C PRO A 76 -2.50 15.11 3.74
N PRO A 77 -2.69 15.75 4.90
CA PRO A 77 -1.60 16.01 5.83
C PRO A 77 -1.09 14.68 6.43
N PRO A 78 0.14 14.62 6.98
CA PRO A 78 0.72 13.37 7.50
C PRO A 78 -0.12 12.69 8.59
N HIS A 79 -0.91 13.46 9.33
CA HIS A 79 -1.83 12.99 10.37
C HIS A 79 -3.28 12.78 9.88
N ASN A 80 -3.54 12.93 8.58
CA ASN A 80 -4.83 12.83 7.89
C ASN A 80 -5.88 13.88 8.31
N PHE A 81 -6.35 13.84 9.57
CA PHE A 81 -7.41 14.71 10.06
C PHE A 81 -6.94 15.44 11.32
N ASP A 82 -7.14 16.76 11.38
CA ASP A 82 -6.88 17.55 12.60
C ASP A 82 -7.83 17.15 13.74
N ARG A 83 -9.04 16.70 13.40
CA ARG A 83 -10.03 16.17 14.34
C ARG A 83 -10.63 14.90 13.77
N ILE A 84 -10.60 13.82 14.54
CA ILE A 84 -11.09 12.52 14.09
C ILE A 84 -12.61 12.60 13.86
N PRO A 85 -13.11 12.34 12.64
CA PRO A 85 -14.54 12.33 12.36
C PRO A 85 -15.21 11.12 13.02
N PHE A 86 -16.39 11.36 13.60
CA PHE A 86 -17.26 10.34 14.15
C PHE A 86 -18.18 9.80 13.05
N VAL A 87 -18.11 8.50 12.79
CA VAL A 87 -18.83 7.88 11.66
C VAL A 87 -20.20 7.38 12.13
N THR A 88 -21.26 8.00 11.62
CA THR A 88 -22.67 7.66 11.90
C THR A 88 -23.32 6.82 10.80
N SER A 89 -22.77 6.86 9.58
CA SER A 89 -23.32 6.24 8.38
C SER A 89 -22.20 5.61 7.55
N ARG A 90 -22.57 4.67 6.66
CA ARG A 90 -21.67 4.09 5.65
C ARG A 90 -21.13 5.16 4.68
N GLU A 91 -21.90 6.21 4.43
CA GLU A 91 -21.61 7.27 3.46
C GLU A 91 -21.58 8.64 4.18
N PRO A 92 -20.57 8.88 5.02
CA PRO A 92 -20.57 10.00 5.97
C PRO A 92 -20.64 11.37 5.28
N LEU A 93 -19.94 11.57 4.15
CA LEU A 93 -19.94 12.88 3.47
C LEU A 93 -21.28 13.21 2.80
N TRP A 94 -22.04 12.20 2.38
CA TRP A 94 -23.36 12.44 1.80
C TRP A 94 -24.46 12.56 2.85
N ALA A 95 -24.31 11.86 3.98
CA ALA A 95 -25.23 11.98 5.10
C ALA A 95 -25.11 13.32 5.82
N GLU A 96 -23.88 13.81 6.02
CA GLU A 96 -23.58 15.02 6.79
C GLU A 96 -22.72 15.99 5.95
N ARG A 97 -23.35 16.55 4.91
CA ARG A 97 -22.67 17.38 3.87
C ARG A 97 -22.06 18.68 4.36
N GLU A 98 -22.60 19.26 5.42
CA GLU A 98 -22.14 20.57 5.90
C GLU A 98 -20.97 20.44 6.87
N THR A 99 -21.12 19.60 7.89
CA THR A 99 -20.11 19.42 8.94
C THR A 99 -20.14 17.99 9.45
N LEU A 100 -19.01 17.30 9.40
CA LEU A 100 -18.87 16.00 10.05
C LEU A 100 -18.83 16.17 11.56
N PRO A 101 -19.48 15.28 12.34
CA PRO A 101 -19.31 15.27 13.77
C PRO A 101 -17.88 14.79 14.07
N VAL A 102 -17.25 15.37 15.07
CA VAL A 102 -15.85 15.04 15.42
C VAL A 102 -15.74 14.59 16.86
N VAL A 103 -14.81 13.68 17.12
CA VAL A 103 -14.45 13.26 18.46
C VAL A 103 -13.78 14.42 19.19
N THR A 104 -14.17 14.68 20.43
CA THR A 104 -13.60 15.72 21.29
C THR A 104 -12.73 15.10 22.39
N GLY A 105 -11.79 15.88 22.95
CA GLY A 105 -10.93 15.44 24.06
C GLY A 105 -9.61 14.77 23.65
N LEU A 106 -9.32 14.67 22.36
CA LEU A 106 -8.00 14.28 21.82
C LEU A 106 -7.11 15.50 21.58
N ALA A 107 -5.79 15.32 21.70
CA ALA A 107 -4.82 16.32 21.28
C ALA A 107 -4.94 16.57 19.77
N VAL A 108 -4.81 17.83 19.35
CA VAL A 108 -4.85 18.25 17.93
C VAL A 108 -3.44 18.38 17.35
N ASP A 109 -2.45 18.55 18.23
CA ASP A 109 -1.03 18.75 17.92
C ASP A 109 -0.24 17.43 17.83
N LYS A 110 -0.80 16.33 18.33
CA LYS A 110 -0.18 14.99 18.30
C LYS A 110 -1.14 13.96 17.72
N ARG A 111 -0.61 12.98 17.00
CA ARG A 111 -1.41 11.90 16.40
C ARG A 111 -1.77 10.86 17.45
N GLU A 112 -2.87 11.08 18.14
CA GLU A 112 -3.39 10.21 19.19
C GLU A 112 -4.62 9.43 18.72
N VAL A 113 -4.76 8.20 19.20
CA VAL A 113 -5.96 7.38 19.01
C VAL A 113 -6.52 7.01 20.37
N VAL A 114 -7.84 7.15 20.54
CA VAL A 114 -8.53 6.60 21.71
C VAL A 114 -8.60 5.09 21.56
N ILE A 115 -7.97 4.37 22.48
CA ILE A 115 -8.20 2.94 22.67
C ILE A 115 -9.42 2.80 23.56
N THR A 116 -10.40 2.04 23.07
CA THR A 116 -11.61 1.71 23.82
C THR A 116 -11.55 0.31 24.40
N THR A 117 -12.26 0.07 25.48
CA THR A 117 -12.50 -1.28 26.01
C THR A 117 -13.15 -2.16 24.96
N THR A 118 -12.76 -3.44 24.90
CA THR A 118 -13.21 -4.37 23.86
C THR A 118 -14.70 -4.73 23.95
N THR A 119 -15.27 -4.70 25.16
CA THR A 119 -16.65 -5.13 25.43
C THR A 119 -17.63 -3.97 25.44
N GLU A 120 -17.26 -2.83 25.99
CA GLU A 120 -18.19 -1.72 26.27
C GLU A 120 -17.93 -0.49 25.39
N ALA A 121 -16.88 -0.51 24.56
CA ALA A 121 -16.47 0.62 23.72
C ALA A 121 -16.26 1.94 24.50
N LEU A 122 -16.01 1.83 25.81
CA LEU A 122 -15.70 2.98 26.65
C LEU A 122 -14.25 3.40 26.40
N PRO A 123 -13.94 4.70 26.30
CA PRO A 123 -12.57 5.20 26.25
C PRO A 123 -11.75 4.70 27.44
N ASP A 124 -10.63 4.05 27.17
CA ASP A 124 -9.74 3.47 28.19
C ASP A 124 -8.40 4.23 28.23
N LEU A 125 -7.73 4.33 27.08
CA LEU A 125 -6.38 4.87 26.95
C LEU A 125 -6.28 5.81 25.75
N LYS A 126 -5.32 6.74 25.77
CA LYS A 126 -4.88 7.47 24.58
C LYS A 126 -3.51 6.94 24.19
N GLU A 127 -3.39 6.47 22.95
CA GLU A 127 -2.12 5.97 22.41
C GLU A 127 -1.60 6.94 21.36
N SER A 128 -0.36 7.39 21.51
CA SER A 128 0.32 8.21 20.51
C SER A 128 0.87 7.34 19.38
N SER A 129 0.87 7.87 18.16
CA SER A 129 1.45 7.17 17.01
C SER A 129 2.98 7.05 17.16
N PRO A 130 3.58 5.91 16.78
CA PRO A 130 5.02 5.74 16.82
C PRO A 130 5.76 6.75 15.94
N ASP A 131 6.89 7.26 16.42
CA ASP A 131 7.79 8.10 15.65
C ASP A 131 8.49 7.33 14.51
N PRO A 132 8.91 8.04 13.45
CA PRO A 132 9.73 7.45 12.41
C PRO A 132 10.99 6.80 12.98
N THR A 133 11.26 5.56 12.58
CA THR A 133 12.42 4.79 13.03
C THR A 133 13.11 4.14 11.83
N VAL A 134 14.45 4.16 11.84
CA VAL A 134 15.28 3.60 10.76
C VAL A 134 15.40 2.07 10.85
N TRP A 135 15.10 1.49 12.02
CA TRP A 135 15.31 0.07 12.30
C TRP A 135 14.54 -0.92 11.41
N PRO A 136 13.28 -0.67 11.00
CA PRO A 136 12.59 -1.53 10.04
C PRO A 136 13.31 -1.61 8.70
N PHE A 137 13.83 -0.47 8.22
CA PHE A 137 14.57 -0.39 6.96
C PHE A 137 15.90 -1.13 7.03
N VAL A 138 16.67 -0.95 8.10
CA VAL A 138 17.93 -1.66 8.33
C VAL A 138 17.68 -3.16 8.43
N SER A 139 16.65 -3.57 9.18
CA SER A 139 16.28 -4.99 9.33
C SER A 139 15.89 -5.60 7.99
N ALA A 140 15.15 -4.87 7.14
CA ALA A 140 14.79 -5.32 5.80
C ALA A 140 16.02 -5.51 4.90
N ILE A 141 17.00 -4.61 4.95
CA ILE A 141 18.27 -4.78 4.21
C ILE A 141 19.00 -6.02 4.67
N VAL A 142 19.16 -6.20 5.99
CA VAL A 142 19.87 -7.34 6.56
C VAL A 142 19.20 -8.65 6.13
N VAL A 143 17.89 -8.75 6.29
CA VAL A 143 17.12 -9.93 5.86
C VAL A 143 17.25 -10.15 4.35
N GLY A 144 17.16 -9.10 3.54
CA GLY A 144 17.32 -9.18 2.09
C GLY A 144 18.70 -9.72 1.67
N VAL A 145 19.77 -9.22 2.29
CA VAL A 145 21.14 -9.72 2.05
C VAL A 145 21.26 -11.18 2.43
N ILE A 146 20.68 -11.60 3.55
CA ILE A 146 20.69 -13.01 3.99
C ILE A 146 20.02 -13.91 2.97
N PHE A 147 18.84 -13.53 2.48
CA PHE A 147 18.11 -14.32 1.48
C PHE A 147 18.83 -14.36 0.13
N ILE A 148 19.45 -13.26 -0.30
CA ILE A 148 20.25 -13.24 -1.53
C ILE A 148 21.48 -14.14 -1.38
N ALA A 149 22.19 -14.04 -0.26
CA ALA A 149 23.37 -14.85 -0.01
C ALA A 149 23.06 -16.34 0.18
N SER A 150 21.88 -16.68 0.71
CA SER A 150 21.46 -18.08 0.91
C SER A 150 21.24 -18.85 -0.39
N ILE A 151 21.01 -18.16 -1.51
CA ILE A 151 20.97 -18.74 -2.86
C ILE A 151 22.31 -19.42 -3.20
N PHE A 152 23.42 -18.82 -2.74
CA PHE A 152 24.77 -19.30 -3.06
C PHE A 152 25.35 -20.21 -1.99
N THR A 153 24.95 -20.03 -0.73
CA THR A 153 25.42 -20.87 0.38
C THR A 153 24.42 -20.92 1.54
N PRO A 154 23.99 -22.12 1.99
CA PRO A 154 23.09 -22.25 3.13
C PRO A 154 23.65 -21.62 4.43
N TRP A 155 24.98 -21.54 4.55
CA TRP A 155 25.66 -20.96 5.71
C TRP A 155 25.45 -19.44 5.84
N ALA A 156 25.01 -18.76 4.78
CA ALA A 156 24.68 -17.35 4.82
C ALA A 156 23.57 -17.05 5.85
N VAL A 157 22.62 -17.97 6.04
CA VAL A 157 21.58 -17.82 7.06
C VAL A 157 22.18 -17.89 8.47
N ALA A 158 23.11 -18.83 8.70
CA ALA A 158 23.77 -18.98 9.99
C ALA A 158 24.65 -17.75 10.33
N TRP A 159 25.39 -17.22 9.36
CA TRP A 159 26.22 -16.02 9.55
C TRP A 159 25.41 -14.73 9.64
N GLY A 160 24.26 -14.68 8.95
CA GLY A 160 23.37 -13.54 8.95
C GLY A 160 22.43 -13.46 10.14
N ALA A 161 22.08 -14.60 10.75
CA ALA A 161 21.18 -14.65 11.89
C ALA A 161 21.61 -13.74 13.07
N PRO A 162 22.90 -13.66 13.46
CA PRO A 162 23.35 -12.69 14.45
C PRO A 162 23.07 -11.23 14.06
N ALA A 163 23.33 -10.85 12.80
CA ALA A 163 23.08 -9.49 12.33
C ALA A 163 21.59 -9.15 12.31
N ALA A 164 20.74 -10.10 11.91
CA ALA A 164 19.28 -9.93 11.95
C ALA A 164 18.77 -9.82 13.40
N ALA A 165 19.28 -10.67 14.30
CA ALA A 165 18.96 -10.62 15.72
C ALA A 165 19.34 -9.27 16.32
N LEU A 166 20.55 -8.75 16.04
CA LEU A 166 20.98 -7.44 16.50
C LEU A 166 20.08 -6.30 15.98
N GLY A 167 19.70 -6.33 14.70
CA GLY A 167 18.79 -5.33 14.12
C GLY A 167 17.41 -5.32 14.79
N LEU A 168 16.84 -6.50 15.03
CA LEU A 168 15.56 -6.64 15.73
C LEU A 168 15.65 -6.26 17.20
N THR A 169 16.71 -6.69 17.90
CA THR A 169 16.94 -6.31 19.29
C THR A 169 17.13 -4.81 19.43
N ALA A 170 17.86 -4.15 18.53
CA ALA A 170 18.00 -2.70 18.53
C ALA A 170 16.69 -1.97 18.21
N TRP A 171 15.85 -2.55 17.35
CA TRP A 171 14.52 -2.01 17.07
C TRP A 171 13.61 -2.07 18.29
N PHE A 172 13.49 -3.24 18.92
CA PHE A 172 12.61 -3.49 20.07
C PHE A 172 13.26 -3.13 21.42
N TRP A 173 14.46 -2.56 21.40
CA TRP A 173 15.11 -2.15 22.63
C TRP A 173 14.24 -1.09 23.31
N PRO A 174 13.95 -1.24 24.62
CA PRO A 174 13.09 -0.29 25.33
C PRO A 174 13.72 1.10 25.24
N LYS A 175 13.00 2.01 24.60
CA LYS A 175 13.30 3.44 24.62
C LYS A 175 12.61 4.01 25.84
N SER A 176 13.27 4.89 26.59
CA SER A 176 12.62 5.58 27.69
C SER A 176 11.43 6.36 27.12
N MET A 177 10.22 5.95 27.47
CA MET A 177 9.03 6.76 27.29
C MET A 177 9.21 7.91 28.28
N GLU A 178 9.47 9.12 27.77
CA GLU A 178 9.30 10.31 28.59
C GLU A 178 7.79 10.35 28.89
N GLU A 179 7.41 10.11 30.14
CA GLU A 179 6.03 10.28 30.59
C GLU A 179 5.69 11.76 30.42
N ASP A 180 5.10 12.10 29.27
CA ASP A 180 4.50 13.40 29.03
C ASP A 180 3.28 13.52 29.96
N THR A 181 3.50 14.13 31.12
CA THR A 181 2.48 14.58 32.10
C THR A 181 1.49 15.56 31.50
#